data_AF-A0A964PGM0-F1
#
_entry.id   AF-A0A964PGM0-F1
#
_cell.length_a   1.000
_cell.length_b   1.000
_cell.length_c   1.000
_cell.angle_alpha   90.00
_cell.angle_beta   90.00
_cell.angle_gamma   90.00
#
_symmetry.space_group_name_H-M   'P 1'
#
loop_
_entity.id
_entity.type
_entity.pdbx_description
1 polymer ?
#
loop_
_entity_poly.entity_id
_entity_poly.type
_entity_poly.pdbx_seq_one_letter_code
_entity_poly.pdbx_strand_id
1 'polypeptide(L)'
;MKPWDKTGDRRAVIRDSFGEWLRGLVERTEERIIQSRYTRPPGSMPEVGFLAACTRCGACSPVCPVHAILTVPASGGLAAGTPYLEPTSQPCVACPDMPCVQACPTGALTRPANGWTDYRLGTVALVPERCVTFEGSPCRVCVDACPIGERALGQDEAGHPVLRREGCVGCGVCVRECVASPSAFEFHPLEAS
;
A
#
# COMPACT_ATOMS: atom_id res chain seq x y z
N MET A 1 -38.23 -59.90 1.36
CA MET A 1 -37.36 -59.66 0.19
C MET A 1 -38.11 -58.80 -0.83
N LYS A 2 -37.94 -57.47 -0.78
CA LYS A 2 -38.10 -56.55 -1.92
C LYS A 2 -37.00 -55.49 -1.80
N PRO A 3 -36.21 -55.26 -2.86
CA PRO A 3 -34.99 -54.46 -2.74
C PRO A 3 -35.17 -53.08 -3.41
N TRP A 4 -34.55 -52.06 -2.81
CA TRP A 4 -34.27 -50.70 -3.34
C TRP A 4 -35.42 -49.69 -3.48
N ASP A 5 -35.31 -48.57 -2.75
CA ASP A 5 -35.25 -47.24 -3.38
C ASP A 5 -34.28 -46.35 -2.57
N LYS A 6 -33.06 -46.16 -3.10
CA LYS A 6 -32.13 -45.13 -2.67
C LYS A 6 -32.17 -44.02 -3.70
N THR A 7 -33.21 -43.20 -3.68
CA THR A 7 -33.22 -41.95 -4.43
C THR A 7 -32.46 -40.90 -3.61
N GLY A 8 -31.14 -40.92 -3.76
CA GLY A 8 -30.28 -39.82 -3.30
C GLY A 8 -30.79 -38.52 -3.92
N ASP A 9 -31.08 -37.55 -3.07
CA ASP A 9 -31.65 -36.26 -3.45
C ASP A 9 -30.70 -35.51 -4.40
N ARG A 10 -30.98 -35.63 -5.70
CA ARG A 10 -30.22 -34.99 -6.78
C ARG A 10 -30.18 -33.47 -6.64
N ARG A 11 -31.15 -32.86 -5.94
CA ARG A 11 -31.20 -31.41 -5.72
C ARG A 11 -30.17 -30.95 -4.71
N ALA A 12 -29.85 -31.78 -3.71
CA ALA A 12 -28.81 -31.49 -2.73
C ALA A 12 -27.42 -31.46 -3.39
N VAL A 13 -27.13 -32.43 -4.26
CA VAL A 13 -25.86 -32.50 -4.99
C VAL A 13 -25.68 -31.32 -5.95
N ILE A 14 -26.74 -30.93 -6.67
CA ILE A 14 -26.69 -29.76 -7.58
C ILE A 14 -26.47 -28.46 -6.80
N ARG A 15 -27.08 -28.30 -5.61
CA ARG A 15 -26.91 -27.10 -4.78
C ARG A 15 -25.49 -26.96 -4.23
N ASP A 16 -24.91 -28.05 -3.74
CA ASP A 16 -23.57 -28.02 -3.14
C ASP A 16 -22.48 -27.82 -4.21
N SER A 17 -22.59 -28.49 -5.37
CA SER A 17 -21.66 -28.30 -6.49
C SER A 17 -21.77 -26.92 -7.13
N PHE A 18 -22.97 -26.32 -7.19
CA PHE A 18 -23.14 -24.96 -7.70
C PHE A 18 -22.58 -23.91 -6.72
N GLY A 19 -22.68 -24.16 -5.41
CA GLY A 19 -22.13 -23.30 -4.36
C GLY A 19 -20.59 -23.31 -4.29
N GLU A 20 -19.95 -24.44 -4.55
CA GLU A 20 -18.49 -24.52 -4.68
C GLU A 20 -17.99 -23.91 -6.00
N TRP A 21 -18.72 -24.13 -7.11
CA TRP A 21 -18.38 -23.52 -8.39
C TRP A 21 -18.59 -22.00 -8.39
N LEU A 22 -19.64 -21.49 -7.74
CA LEU A 22 -19.86 -20.06 -7.52
C LEU A 22 -18.77 -19.45 -6.64
N ARG A 23 -18.38 -20.09 -5.53
CA ARG A 23 -17.24 -19.63 -4.70
C ARG A 23 -15.96 -19.57 -5.51
N GLY A 24 -15.64 -20.63 -6.25
CA GLY A 24 -14.47 -20.66 -7.12
C GLY A 24 -14.55 -19.71 -8.33
N LEU A 25 -15.73 -19.20 -8.71
CA LEU A 25 -15.89 -18.13 -9.69
C LEU A 25 -15.72 -16.75 -9.06
N VAL A 26 -16.24 -16.53 -7.85
CA VAL A 26 -16.05 -15.29 -7.09
C VAL A 26 -14.56 -15.08 -6.81
N GLU A 27 -13.85 -16.10 -6.30
CA GLU A 27 -12.39 -16.03 -6.07
C GLU A 27 -11.61 -15.76 -7.37
N ARG A 28 -11.93 -16.46 -8.47
CA ARG A 28 -11.27 -16.23 -9.78
C ARG A 28 -11.59 -14.88 -10.41
N THR A 29 -12.70 -14.25 -10.04
CA THR A 29 -13.08 -12.92 -10.53
C THR A 29 -12.42 -11.82 -9.69
N GLU A 30 -12.23 -12.05 -8.39
CA GLU A 30 -11.46 -11.17 -7.50
C GLU A 30 -9.99 -11.06 -7.95
N GLU A 31 -9.35 -12.19 -8.30
CA GLU A 31 -7.95 -12.20 -8.76
C GLU A 31 -7.72 -11.51 -10.11
N ARG A 32 -8.71 -11.50 -11.01
CA ARG A 32 -8.54 -10.97 -12.38
C ARG A 32 -8.84 -9.47 -12.54
N ILE A 33 -9.53 -8.84 -11.60
CA ILE A 33 -10.10 -7.49 -11.82
C ILE A 33 -9.33 -6.37 -11.14
N ILE A 34 -8.50 -6.62 -10.12
CA ILE A 34 -7.90 -5.52 -9.36
C ILE A 34 -6.40 -5.69 -9.17
N GLN A 35 -5.64 -5.53 -10.25
CA GLN A 35 -4.27 -5.09 -10.09
C GLN A 35 -4.31 -3.65 -9.56
N SER A 36 -4.01 -3.49 -8.27
CA SER A 36 -3.91 -2.21 -7.58
C SER A 36 -2.80 -1.35 -8.20
N ARG A 37 -3.12 -0.67 -9.31
CA ARG A 37 -2.23 0.31 -9.96
C ARG A 37 -1.93 1.52 -9.07
N TYR A 38 -2.68 1.69 -7.99
CA TYR A 38 -2.66 2.88 -7.15
C TYR A 38 -2.12 2.55 -5.77
N THR A 39 -1.06 3.23 -5.34
CA THR A 39 -0.63 3.14 -3.95
C THR A 39 -1.68 3.85 -3.10
N ARG A 40 -2.27 3.16 -2.13
CA ARG A 40 -3.35 3.72 -1.31
C ARG A 40 -2.81 4.60 -0.17
N PRO A 41 -3.58 5.60 0.29
CA PRO A 41 -3.21 6.38 1.46
C PRO A 41 -3.07 5.52 2.74
N PRO A 42 -2.45 6.07 3.79
CA PRO A 42 -2.32 5.37 5.06
C PRO A 42 -3.67 5.01 5.67
N GLY A 43 -3.74 3.81 6.24
CA GLY A 43 -4.94 3.29 6.88
C GLY A 43 -5.97 2.67 5.93
N SER A 44 -5.70 2.63 4.62
CA SER A 44 -6.62 1.99 3.68
C SER A 44 -6.87 0.53 4.01
N MET A 45 -8.14 0.15 3.98
CA MET A 45 -8.58 -1.24 4.02
C MET A 45 -8.07 -2.01 2.79
N PRO A 46 -8.16 -3.36 2.78
CA PRO A 46 -7.98 -4.15 1.57
C PRO A 46 -8.83 -3.60 0.43
N GLU A 47 -8.29 -3.67 -0.79
CA GLU A 47 -8.74 -2.88 -1.93
C GLU A 47 -10.26 -2.97 -2.19
N VAL A 48 -10.85 -4.16 -2.15
CA VAL A 48 -12.30 -4.36 -2.32
C VAL A 48 -13.09 -3.62 -1.22
N GLY A 49 -12.68 -3.79 0.03
CA GLY A 49 -13.31 -3.12 1.18
C GLY A 49 -13.15 -1.60 1.13
N PHE A 50 -11.96 -1.14 0.73
CA PHE A 50 -11.68 0.28 0.55
C PHE A 50 -12.56 0.91 -0.53
N LEU A 51 -12.67 0.27 -1.71
CA LEU A 51 -13.51 0.76 -2.82
C LEU A 51 -15.00 0.81 -2.44
N ALA A 52 -15.45 -0.13 -1.60
CA ALA A 52 -16.83 -0.18 -1.11
C ALA A 52 -17.10 0.90 -0.02
N ALA A 53 -16.15 1.11 0.89
CA ALA A 53 -16.30 2.06 2.00
C ALA A 53 -16.02 3.52 1.62
N CYS A 54 -15.19 3.76 0.60
CA CYS A 54 -14.79 5.10 0.19
C CYS A 54 -15.92 5.80 -0.59
N THR A 55 -16.46 6.87 -0.01
CA THR A 55 -17.50 7.70 -0.64
C THR A 55 -16.98 8.70 -1.65
N ARG A 56 -15.66 8.76 -1.89
CA ARG A 56 -15.01 9.71 -2.81
C ARG A 56 -15.27 11.17 -2.42
N CYS A 57 -15.45 11.45 -1.12
CA CYS A 57 -15.72 12.79 -0.61
C CYS A 57 -14.52 13.75 -0.68
N GLY A 58 -13.30 13.24 -0.86
CA GLY A 58 -12.08 14.05 -0.95
C GLY A 58 -11.54 14.63 0.36
N ALA A 59 -12.20 14.38 1.51
CA ALA A 59 -11.86 15.01 2.80
C ALA A 59 -10.42 14.78 3.28
N CYS A 60 -9.79 13.67 2.88
CA CYS A 60 -8.42 13.34 3.27
C CYS A 60 -7.34 14.15 2.54
N SER A 61 -7.62 14.68 1.33
CA SER A 61 -6.63 15.40 0.52
C SER A 61 -6.23 16.77 1.11
N PRO A 62 -7.16 17.68 1.47
CA PRO A 62 -6.80 19.02 1.96
C PRO A 62 -6.13 19.00 3.33
N VAL A 63 -6.34 17.95 4.14
CA VAL A 63 -5.70 17.81 5.47
C VAL A 63 -4.30 17.19 5.39
N CYS A 64 -3.85 16.73 4.21
CA CYS A 64 -2.51 16.21 4.02
C CYS A 64 -1.51 17.38 3.97
N PRO A 65 -0.60 17.52 4.96
CA PRO A 65 0.27 18.71 5.06
C PRO A 65 1.28 18.83 3.92
N VAL A 66 1.57 17.72 3.24
CA VAL A 66 2.51 17.65 2.12
C VAL A 66 1.82 17.41 0.78
N HIS A 67 0.48 17.49 0.74
CA HIS A 67 -0.31 17.30 -0.49
C HIS A 67 0.02 16.02 -1.27
N ALA A 68 0.35 14.94 -0.58
CA ALA A 68 0.71 13.64 -1.19
C ALA A 68 -0.51 12.86 -1.70
N ILE A 69 -1.73 13.23 -1.26
CA ILE A 69 -2.96 12.52 -1.63
C ILE A 69 -3.55 13.14 -2.89
N LEU A 70 -3.46 12.38 -3.96
CA LEU A 70 -4.04 12.67 -5.27
C LEU A 70 -5.37 11.95 -5.44
N THR A 71 -6.16 12.37 -6.43
CA THR A 71 -7.45 11.76 -6.76
C THR A 71 -7.34 10.99 -8.07
N VAL A 72 -7.75 9.73 -8.07
CA VAL A 72 -7.73 8.88 -9.26
C VAL A 72 -8.62 9.50 -10.36
N PRO A 73 -8.12 9.65 -11.61
CA PRO A 73 -8.88 10.26 -12.69
C PRO A 73 -10.12 9.44 -13.08
N ALA A 74 -11.03 10.05 -13.84
CA ALA A 74 -12.25 9.40 -14.32
C ALA A 74 -11.99 8.12 -15.15
N SER A 75 -10.83 8.03 -15.81
CA SER A 75 -10.36 6.85 -16.54
C SER A 75 -9.97 5.68 -15.64
N GLY A 76 -9.90 5.86 -14.32
CA GLY A 76 -9.49 4.84 -13.35
C GLY A 76 -10.53 3.77 -13.02
N GLY A 77 -11.63 3.67 -13.78
CA GLY A 77 -12.65 2.64 -13.61
C GLY A 77 -13.30 2.70 -12.22
N LEU A 78 -13.38 1.55 -11.52
CA LEU A 78 -13.98 1.47 -10.18
C LEU A 78 -13.24 2.33 -9.14
N ALA A 79 -11.95 2.56 -9.34
CA ALA A 79 -11.13 3.41 -8.47
C ALA A 79 -11.29 4.91 -8.76
N ALA A 80 -11.99 5.32 -9.83
CA ALA A 80 -12.18 6.73 -10.16
C ALA A 80 -12.71 7.53 -8.95
N GLY A 81 -12.12 8.70 -8.70
CA GLY A 81 -12.46 9.58 -7.58
C GLY A 81 -11.97 9.12 -6.21
N THR A 82 -11.34 7.95 -6.09
CA THR A 82 -10.74 7.51 -4.82
C THR A 82 -9.35 8.15 -4.63
N PRO A 83 -8.89 8.31 -3.39
CA PRO A 83 -7.55 8.83 -3.14
C PRO A 83 -6.45 7.81 -3.44
N TYR A 84 -5.29 8.30 -3.91
CA TYR A 84 -4.07 7.53 -4.11
C TYR A 84 -2.82 8.38 -3.83
N LEU A 85 -1.66 7.71 -3.74
CA LEU A 85 -0.34 8.31 -3.55
C LEU A 85 0.54 8.06 -4.78
N GLU A 86 1.46 8.98 -5.04
CA GLU A 86 2.56 8.80 -5.97
C GLU A 86 3.90 8.95 -5.23
N PRO A 87 4.41 7.86 -4.61
CA PRO A 87 5.52 7.92 -3.64
C PRO A 87 6.85 8.45 -4.20
N THR A 88 7.05 8.35 -5.51
CA THR A 88 8.27 8.83 -6.20
C THR A 88 8.22 10.33 -6.49
N SER A 89 7.03 10.93 -6.61
CA SER A 89 6.84 12.35 -6.94
C SER A 89 6.60 13.18 -5.68
N GLN A 90 5.63 12.80 -4.86
CA GLN A 90 5.25 13.48 -3.62
C GLN A 90 4.89 12.42 -2.56
N PRO A 91 5.89 11.94 -1.79
CA PRO A 91 5.71 10.88 -0.83
C PRO A 91 4.89 11.31 0.38
N CYS A 92 4.23 10.33 1.00
CA CYS A 92 3.65 10.49 2.33
C CYS A 92 4.79 10.66 3.36
N VAL A 93 4.72 11.65 4.23
CA VAL A 93 5.73 11.87 5.28
C VAL A 93 5.43 11.17 6.61
N ALA A 94 4.63 10.11 6.57
CA ALA A 94 4.28 9.30 7.74
C ALA A 94 3.86 10.11 9.00
N CYS A 95 2.92 11.05 8.83
CA CYS A 95 2.49 11.97 9.89
C CYS A 95 2.07 11.19 11.17
N PRO A 96 2.60 11.52 12.37
CA PRO A 96 2.33 10.76 13.60
C PRO A 96 0.84 10.70 13.99
N ASP A 97 0.11 11.76 13.71
CA ASP A 97 -1.32 11.96 14.00
C ASP A 97 -2.24 11.45 12.87
N MET A 98 -1.70 11.15 11.68
CA MET A 98 -2.43 10.67 10.51
C MET A 98 -3.72 11.48 10.20
N PRO A 99 -3.62 12.79 9.90
CA PRO A 99 -4.78 13.65 9.72
C PRO A 99 -5.72 13.18 8.59
N CYS A 100 -5.17 12.53 7.56
CA CYS A 100 -5.96 11.92 6.48
C CYS A 100 -6.92 10.83 6.98
N VAL A 101 -6.51 10.03 7.98
CA VAL A 101 -7.33 9.00 8.60
C VAL A 101 -8.41 9.65 9.46
N GLN A 102 -8.06 10.67 10.26
CA GLN A 102 -9.00 11.39 11.12
C GLN A 102 -10.11 12.08 10.32
N ALA A 103 -9.78 12.61 9.14
CA ALA A 103 -10.73 13.27 8.25
C ALA A 103 -11.64 12.29 7.48
N CYS A 104 -11.40 10.97 7.54
CA CYS A 104 -12.20 10.00 6.81
C CYS A 104 -13.52 9.71 7.53
N PRO A 105 -14.69 10.11 6.99
CA PRO A 105 -15.96 9.98 7.72
C PRO A 105 -16.53 8.56 7.70
N THR A 106 -16.10 7.71 6.77
CA THR A 106 -16.67 6.36 6.58
C THR A 106 -15.82 5.24 7.15
N GLY A 107 -14.61 5.56 7.63
CA GLY A 107 -13.64 4.53 8.04
C GLY A 107 -13.02 3.77 6.86
N ALA A 108 -13.11 4.27 5.62
CA ALA A 108 -12.34 3.71 4.50
C ALA A 108 -10.82 3.81 4.74
N LEU A 109 -10.40 4.82 5.51
CA LEU A 109 -9.08 4.94 6.11
C LEU A 109 -9.23 4.73 7.62
N THR A 110 -8.48 3.80 8.19
CA THR A 110 -8.51 3.44 9.61
C THR A 110 -7.14 3.58 10.25
N ARG A 111 -7.10 3.96 11.52
CA ARG A 111 -5.83 4.09 12.24
C ARG A 111 -5.31 2.68 12.57
N PRO A 112 -4.11 2.29 12.14
CA PRO A 112 -3.54 1.02 12.56
C PRO A 112 -3.32 0.99 14.07
N ALA A 113 -3.52 -0.17 14.70
CA ALA A 113 -3.41 -0.33 16.16
C ALA A 113 -2.06 0.15 16.71
N ASN A 114 -0.97 -0.15 15.99
CA ASN A 114 0.39 0.24 16.38
C ASN A 114 0.90 1.49 15.64
N GLY A 115 -0.02 2.28 15.06
CA GLY A 115 0.31 3.45 14.26
C GLY A 115 1.16 3.09 13.04
N TRP A 116 2.34 3.69 12.92
CA TRP A 116 3.29 3.39 11.84
C TRP A 116 4.14 2.13 12.10
N THR A 117 4.13 1.61 13.33
CA THR A 117 4.83 0.35 13.63
C THR A 117 4.12 -0.77 12.90
N ASP A 118 4.88 -1.55 12.14
CA ASP A 118 4.42 -2.65 11.27
C ASP A 118 3.49 -2.24 10.11
N TYR A 119 3.26 -0.94 9.90
CA TYR A 119 2.48 -0.46 8.75
C TYR A 119 3.38 -0.33 7.52
N ARG A 120 2.83 -0.64 6.34
CA ARG A 120 3.54 -0.54 5.06
C ARG A 120 2.66 0.15 4.01
N LEU A 121 3.23 1.13 3.32
CA LEU A 121 2.67 1.75 2.11
C LEU A 121 3.23 1.09 0.84
N GLY A 122 4.43 0.53 0.95
CA GLY A 122 5.21 -0.07 -0.12
C GLY A 122 6.46 -0.69 0.45
N THR A 123 7.40 -1.02 -0.43
CA THR A 123 8.75 -1.40 -0.07
C THR A 123 9.76 -0.51 -0.79
N VAL A 124 10.95 -0.41 -0.24
CA VAL A 124 12.05 0.34 -0.83
C VAL A 124 13.29 -0.54 -0.84
N ALA A 125 14.06 -0.49 -1.93
CA ALA A 125 15.37 -1.10 -2.05
C ALA A 125 16.45 -0.03 -2.20
N LEU A 126 17.61 -0.24 -1.56
CA LEU A 126 18.83 0.54 -1.82
C LEU A 126 19.59 -0.13 -2.97
N VAL A 127 20.07 0.68 -3.90
CA VAL A 127 20.96 0.30 -5.02
C VAL A 127 22.32 0.94 -4.73
N PRO A 128 23.25 0.22 -4.08
CA PRO A 128 24.52 0.78 -3.63
C PRO A 128 25.34 1.43 -4.74
N GLU A 129 25.27 0.89 -5.95
CA GLU A 129 26.01 1.34 -7.13
C GLU A 129 25.62 2.75 -7.60
N ARG A 130 24.49 3.29 -7.12
CA ARG A 130 24.03 4.64 -7.45
C ARG A 130 24.30 5.65 -6.34
N CYS A 131 24.73 5.19 -5.17
CA CYS A 131 24.81 6.04 -3.99
C CYS A 131 26.21 6.63 -3.85
N VAL A 132 26.28 7.96 -3.85
CA VAL A 132 27.52 8.76 -3.80
C VAL A 132 28.39 8.46 -2.57
N THR A 133 27.82 7.91 -1.48
CA THR A 133 28.59 7.50 -0.30
C THR A 133 29.50 6.32 -0.59
N PHE A 134 29.07 5.38 -1.44
CA PHE A 134 29.91 4.25 -1.88
C PHE A 134 30.99 4.68 -2.89
N GLU A 135 30.85 5.88 -3.46
CA GLU A 135 31.89 6.54 -4.28
C GLU A 135 32.83 7.44 -3.44
N GLY A 136 32.67 7.47 -2.11
CA GLY A 136 33.50 8.22 -1.18
C GLY A 136 33.05 9.66 -0.90
N SER A 137 31.91 10.10 -1.45
CA SER A 137 31.36 11.43 -1.16
C SER A 137 30.41 11.38 0.05
N PRO A 138 30.62 12.19 1.10
CA PRO A 138 29.74 12.18 2.26
C PRO A 138 28.33 12.70 1.89
N CYS A 139 27.29 11.99 2.30
CA CYS A 139 25.90 12.37 2.06
C CYS A 139 25.00 11.80 3.17
N ARG A 140 24.02 12.60 3.62
CA ARG A 140 23.04 12.23 4.65
C ARG A 140 21.59 12.53 4.31
N VAL A 141 21.33 13.09 3.13
CA VAL A 141 20.02 13.65 2.75
C VAL A 141 18.87 12.67 2.98
N CYS A 142 19.02 11.41 2.55
CA CYS A 142 17.97 10.40 2.72
C CYS A 142 17.72 10.02 4.19
N VAL A 143 18.77 9.98 5.01
CA VAL A 143 18.71 9.64 6.45
C VAL A 143 18.03 10.78 7.21
N ASP A 144 18.49 12.01 6.98
CA ASP A 144 17.98 13.19 7.67
C ASP A 144 16.52 13.50 7.27
N ALA A 145 16.13 13.17 6.03
CA ALA A 145 14.75 13.32 5.56
C ALA A 145 13.80 12.18 6.00
N CYS A 146 14.32 11.05 6.49
CA CYS A 146 13.49 9.89 6.80
C CYS A 146 12.49 10.20 7.93
N PRO A 147 11.17 10.15 7.70
CA PRO A 147 10.18 10.51 8.72
C PRO A 147 10.10 9.49 9.87
N ILE A 148 10.60 8.27 9.66
CA ILE A 148 10.68 7.23 10.70
C ILE A 148 12.03 7.28 11.45
N GLY A 149 13.00 8.04 10.93
CA GLY A 149 14.36 8.17 11.46
C GLY A 149 15.14 6.86 11.47
N GLU A 150 16.08 6.76 12.42
CA GLU A 150 17.03 5.65 12.56
C GLU A 150 16.37 4.26 12.66
N ARG A 151 15.10 4.16 13.07
CA ARG A 151 14.40 2.88 13.05
C ARG A 151 14.24 2.30 11.64
N ALA A 152 14.16 3.15 10.62
CA ALA A 152 13.98 2.74 9.23
C ALA A 152 15.24 2.95 8.38
N LEU A 153 15.94 4.07 8.56
CA LEU A 153 17.07 4.44 7.72
C LEU A 153 18.10 5.20 8.56
N GLY A 154 19.33 4.68 8.56
CA GLY A 154 20.47 5.26 9.27
C GLY A 154 21.74 5.20 8.43
N GLN A 155 22.90 5.33 9.07
CA GLN A 155 24.21 5.08 8.45
C GLN A 155 25.01 4.02 9.19
N ASP A 156 25.89 3.33 8.47
CA ASP A 156 26.96 2.53 9.06
C ASP A 156 28.16 3.42 9.50
N GLU A 157 29.20 2.79 10.07
CA GLU A 157 30.41 3.50 10.51
C GLU A 157 31.19 4.16 9.36
N ALA A 158 31.02 3.66 8.13
CA ALA A 158 31.64 4.22 6.93
C ALA A 158 30.80 5.34 6.30
N GLY A 159 29.63 5.65 6.87
CA GLY A 159 28.72 6.68 6.37
C GLY A 159 27.80 6.23 5.24
N HIS A 160 27.72 4.93 4.93
CA HIS A 160 26.78 4.42 3.93
C HIS A 160 25.38 4.28 4.52
N PRO A 161 24.31 4.55 3.75
CA PRO A 161 22.95 4.38 4.22
C PRO A 161 22.63 2.91 4.52
N VAL A 162 22.01 2.66 5.67
CA VAL A 162 21.54 1.33 6.09
C VAL A 162 20.02 1.34 6.21
N LEU A 163 19.35 0.63 5.30
CA LEU A 163 17.90 0.47 5.30
C LEU A 163 17.47 -0.69 6.21
N ARG A 164 16.73 -0.39 7.27
CA ARG A 164 16.19 -1.34 8.25
C ARG A 164 14.74 -1.65 7.89
N ARG A 165 14.51 -2.81 7.27
CA ARG A 165 13.21 -3.18 6.65
C ARG A 165 12.08 -3.27 7.67
N GLU A 166 12.39 -3.60 8.91
CA GLU A 166 11.43 -3.77 10.01
C GLU A 166 10.82 -2.43 10.42
N GLY A 167 11.60 -1.34 10.41
CA GLY A 167 11.11 0.01 10.69
C GLY A 167 10.64 0.76 9.45
N CYS A 168 11.10 0.40 8.26
CA CYS A 168 10.74 1.11 7.04
C CYS A 168 9.25 0.91 6.68
N VAL A 169 8.51 2.01 6.57
CA VAL A 169 7.10 2.00 6.15
C VAL A 169 6.91 2.04 4.63
N GLY A 170 8.01 2.15 3.87
CA GLY A 170 7.99 2.25 2.41
C GLY A 170 7.25 3.49 1.91
N CYS A 171 7.58 4.67 2.44
CA CYS A 171 6.89 5.91 2.09
C CYS A 171 7.40 6.61 0.82
N GLY A 172 8.60 6.28 0.35
CA GLY A 172 9.21 6.88 -0.84
C GLY A 172 10.00 8.18 -0.60
N VAL A 173 10.06 8.70 0.64
CA VAL A 173 10.81 9.95 0.95
C VAL A 173 12.28 9.86 0.52
N CYS A 174 12.97 8.76 0.85
CA CYS A 174 14.36 8.58 0.43
C CYS A 174 14.55 8.48 -1.09
N VAL A 175 13.53 8.04 -1.83
CA VAL A 175 13.57 7.95 -3.30
C VAL A 175 13.55 9.34 -3.91
N ARG A 176 12.64 10.20 -3.43
CA ARG A 176 12.50 11.59 -3.88
C ARG A 176 13.69 12.46 -3.48
N GLU A 177 14.12 12.37 -2.23
CA GLU A 177 15.13 13.27 -1.67
C GLU A 177 16.56 12.86 -2.05
N CYS A 178 16.75 11.69 -2.69
CA CYS A 178 18.07 11.25 -3.12
C CYS A 178 18.66 12.24 -4.14
N VAL A 179 19.90 12.67 -3.89
CA VAL A 179 20.64 13.58 -4.79
C VAL A 179 21.18 12.89 -6.04
N ALA A 180 21.20 11.55 -6.06
CA ALA A 180 21.69 10.78 -7.19
C ALA A 180 20.66 10.75 -8.33
N SER A 181 21.14 10.71 -9.57
CA SER A 181 20.31 10.58 -10.77
C SER A 181 20.87 9.46 -11.66
N PRO A 182 20.22 8.28 -11.74
CA PRO A 182 18.97 7.89 -11.05
C PRO A 182 19.12 7.77 -9.53
N SER A 183 18.00 7.86 -8.81
CA SER A 183 17.96 7.70 -7.35
C SER A 183 18.60 6.38 -6.92
N ALA A 184 19.32 6.42 -5.80
CA ALA A 184 19.88 5.23 -5.17
C ALA A 184 18.84 4.37 -4.45
N PHE A 185 17.58 4.83 -4.38
CA PHE A 185 16.50 4.05 -3.82
C PHE A 185 15.45 3.75 -4.89
N GLU A 186 14.92 2.54 -4.88
CA GLU A 186 13.83 2.10 -5.75
C GLU A 186 12.59 1.84 -4.89
N PHE A 187 11.46 2.42 -5.29
CA PHE A 187 10.17 2.18 -4.66
C PHE A 187 9.44 1.04 -5.38
N HIS A 188 8.86 0.12 -4.61
CA HIS A 188 7.98 -0.92 -5.13
C HIS A 188 6.64 -0.87 -4.37
N PRO A 189 5.50 -0.76 -5.08
CA PRO A 189 4.18 -0.88 -4.46
C PRO A 189 4.03 -2.22 -3.74
N LEU A 190 3.16 -2.28 -2.71
CA LEU A 190 2.77 -3.56 -2.15
C LEU A 190 2.03 -4.37 -3.23
N GLU A 191 2.44 -5.61 -3.45
CA GLU A 191 1.67 -6.53 -4.28
C GLU A 191 0.27 -6.67 -3.67
N ALA A 192 -0.76 -6.60 -4.53
CA ALA A 192 -2.14 -6.84 -4.11
C ALA A 192 -2.22 -8.28 -3.62
N SER A 193 -2.41 -8.44 -2.30
CA SER A 193 -2.73 -9.71 -1.67
C SER A 193 -4.24 -9.91 -1.65
#